data_AF-A0A7S1CJZ3-F1
#
_entry.id   AF-A0A7S1CJZ3-F1
#
_cell.length_a   1.000
_cell.length_b   1.000
_cell.length_c   1.000
_cell.angle_alpha   90.00
_cell.angle_beta   90.00
_cell.angle_gamma   90.00
#
_symmetry.space_group_name_H-M   'P 1'
#
loop_
_entity.id
_entity.type
_entity.pdbx_description
1 polymer ?
#
loop_
_entity_poly.entity_id
_entity_poly.type
_entity_poly.pdbx_seq_one_letter_code
_entity_poly.pdbx_strand_id
1 'polypeptide(L)'
;QLFARRHDAVRVAMGRLRLANATLEVALDQRASEVASAREAGRVRDLALQRAVEELRSEQQGGLTLEQTEALSADIRKLAAAGERQAVELDNASKAQREAEEAAAAKDIEIKSLRQQLNDMRIVAASGPSAGSASAGGGGGGGGGDGESKAVA
;
A
#
# COMPACT_ATOMS: atom_id res chain seq x y z
N GLN A 1 -32.92 17.88 10.93
CA GLN A 1 -32.59 16.52 11.40
C GLN A 1 -31.86 15.66 10.37
N LEU A 2 -32.21 15.71 9.06
CA LEU A 2 -31.54 14.93 8.01
C LEU A 2 -30.02 15.18 7.90
N PHE A 3 -29.58 16.44 8.02
CA PHE A 3 -28.17 16.83 7.97
C PHE A 3 -27.33 16.18 9.07
N ALA A 4 -27.77 16.26 10.33
CA ALA A 4 -27.09 15.63 11.47
C ALA A 4 -26.98 14.11 11.29
N ARG A 5 -28.04 13.45 10.81
CA ARG A 5 -28.03 12.01 10.52
C ARG A 5 -27.03 11.65 9.41
N ARG A 6 -26.93 12.44 8.34
CA ARG A 6 -25.94 12.23 7.26
C ARG A 6 -24.51 12.48 7.75
N HIS A 7 -24.29 13.55 8.51
CA HIS A 7 -23.00 13.86 9.10
C HIS A 7 -22.51 12.74 10.03
N ASP A 8 -23.39 12.23 10.90
CA ASP A 8 -23.08 11.14 11.80
C ASP A 8 -22.82 9.83 11.04
N ALA A 9 -23.60 9.54 9.99
CA ALA A 9 -23.39 8.38 9.14
C ALA A 9 -22.01 8.40 8.44
N VAL A 10 -21.59 9.55 7.89
CA VAL A 10 -20.25 9.69 7.27
C VAL A 10 -19.15 9.59 8.32
N ARG A 11 -19.34 10.15 9.52
CA ARG A 11 -18.37 10.02 10.62
C ARG A 11 -18.18 8.55 11.02
N VAL A 12 -19.26 7.80 11.15
CA VAL A 12 -19.22 6.36 11.49
C VAL A 12 -18.59 5.55 10.37
N ALA A 13 -18.96 5.80 9.10
CA ALA A 13 -18.38 5.12 7.94
C ALA A 13 -16.86 5.35 7.86
N MET A 14 -16.41 6.58 8.07
CA MET A 14 -14.99 6.93 8.06
C MET A 14 -14.24 6.28 9.23
N GLY A 15 -14.88 6.15 10.41
CA GLY A 15 -14.30 5.40 11.53
C GLY A 15 -14.08 3.92 11.22
N ARG A 16 -15.07 3.27 10.58
CA ARG A 16 -14.96 1.87 10.13
C ARG A 16 -13.89 1.67 9.08
N LEU A 17 -13.80 2.59 8.11
CA LEU A 17 -12.79 2.52 7.05
C LEU A 17 -11.37 2.75 7.58
N ARG A 18 -11.17 3.64 8.54
CA ARG A 18 -9.85 3.80 9.20
C ARG A 18 -9.41 2.55 9.94
N LEU A 19 -10.34 1.89 10.63
CA LEU A 19 -10.04 0.62 11.30
C LEU A 19 -9.67 -0.46 10.27
N ALA A 20 -10.45 -0.57 9.18
CA ALA A 20 -10.17 -1.49 8.10
C ALA A 20 -8.80 -1.21 7.41
N ASN A 21 -8.45 0.06 7.22
CA ASN A 21 -7.16 0.45 6.67
C ASN A 21 -6.00 0.07 7.61
N ALA A 22 -6.13 0.35 8.90
CA ALA A 22 -5.13 -0.05 9.89
C ALA A 22 -4.93 -1.58 9.95
N THR A 23 -6.01 -2.37 9.80
CA THR A 23 -5.88 -3.82 9.70
C THR A 23 -5.20 -4.28 8.41
N LEU A 24 -5.41 -3.58 7.29
CA LEU A 24 -4.73 -3.87 6.03
C LEU A 24 -3.25 -3.49 6.08
N GLU A 25 -2.89 -2.38 6.72
CA GLU A 25 -1.50 -1.96 6.95
C GLU A 25 -0.74 -3.01 7.79
N VAL A 26 -1.33 -3.52 8.87
CA VAL A 26 -0.73 -4.59 9.67
C VAL A 26 -0.57 -5.89 8.86
N ALA A 27 -1.57 -6.24 8.05
CA ALA A 27 -1.50 -7.41 7.18
C ALA A 27 -0.40 -7.24 6.11
N LEU A 28 -0.21 -6.04 5.59
CA LEU A 28 0.85 -5.70 4.64
C LEU A 28 2.23 -5.85 5.25
N ASP A 29 2.44 -5.34 6.46
CA ASP A 29 3.70 -5.48 7.18
C ASP A 29 4.02 -6.97 7.44
N GLN A 30 3.00 -7.77 7.78
CA GLN A 30 3.15 -9.22 7.91
C GLN A 30 3.54 -9.88 6.59
N ARG A 31 2.87 -9.57 5.47
CA ARG A 31 3.25 -10.11 4.15
C ARG A 31 4.65 -9.68 3.73
N ALA A 32 5.04 -8.44 3.98
CA ALA A 32 6.39 -7.96 3.71
C ALA A 32 7.45 -8.72 4.53
N SER A 33 7.14 -9.04 5.79
CA SER A 33 8.01 -9.85 6.64
C SER A 33 8.14 -11.30 6.15
N GLU A 34 7.06 -11.91 5.66
CA GLU A 34 7.06 -13.25 5.07
C GLU A 34 7.92 -13.29 3.80
N VAL A 35 7.79 -12.29 2.93
CA VAL A 35 8.63 -12.15 1.72
C VAL A 35 10.11 -11.99 2.09
N ALA A 36 10.42 -11.17 3.09
CA ALA A 36 11.79 -10.99 3.57
C ALA A 36 12.38 -12.30 4.13
N SER A 37 11.60 -13.05 4.92
CA SER A 37 11.98 -14.36 5.45
C SER A 37 12.22 -15.39 4.33
N ALA A 38 11.33 -15.45 3.33
CA ALA A 38 11.47 -16.34 2.19
C ALA A 38 12.74 -16.04 1.37
N ARG A 39 13.07 -14.76 1.20
CA ARG A 39 14.32 -14.31 0.55
C ARG A 39 15.55 -14.69 1.36
N GLU A 40 15.51 -14.54 2.68
CA GLU A 40 16.60 -14.96 3.57
C GLU A 40 16.83 -16.47 3.49
N ALA A 41 15.77 -17.27 3.59
CA ALA A 41 15.85 -18.71 3.42
C ALA A 41 16.46 -19.09 2.05
N GLY A 42 16.18 -18.32 1.00
CA GLY A 42 16.74 -18.51 -0.34
C GLY A 42 18.24 -18.25 -0.35
N ARG A 43 18.68 -17.13 0.22
CA ARG A 43 20.10 -16.80 0.36
C ARG A 43 20.87 -17.82 1.18
N VAL A 44 20.31 -18.30 2.29
CA VAL A 44 20.92 -19.36 3.12
C VAL A 44 21.06 -20.65 2.32
N ARG A 45 20.05 -21.00 1.51
CA ARG A 45 20.09 -22.17 0.64
C ARG A 45 21.14 -22.04 -0.48
N ASP A 46 21.23 -20.89 -1.12
CA ASP A 46 22.23 -20.62 -2.16
C ASP A 46 23.65 -20.71 -1.59
N LEU A 47 23.86 -20.18 -0.39
CA LEU A 47 25.14 -20.31 0.32
C LEU A 47 25.45 -21.77 0.67
N ALA A 48 24.46 -22.55 1.12
CA ALA A 48 24.64 -23.97 1.39
C ALA A 48 24.98 -24.76 0.12
N LEU A 49 24.35 -24.42 -1.01
CA LEU A 49 24.67 -24.96 -2.34
C LEU A 49 26.11 -24.64 -2.75
N GLN A 50 26.54 -23.39 -2.60
CA GLN A 50 27.89 -22.97 -2.95
C GLN A 50 28.94 -23.74 -2.14
N ARG A 51 28.72 -23.86 -0.83
CA ARG A 51 29.59 -24.66 0.05
C ARG A 51 29.63 -26.13 -0.35
N ALA A 52 28.47 -26.73 -0.61
CA ALA A 52 28.39 -28.11 -1.08
C ALA A 52 29.15 -28.30 -2.40
N VAL A 53 29.05 -27.37 -3.34
CA VAL A 53 29.78 -27.42 -4.62
C VAL A 53 31.30 -27.25 -4.42
N GLU A 54 31.75 -26.41 -3.48
CA GLU A 54 33.16 -26.25 -3.15
C GLU A 54 33.75 -27.50 -2.47
N GLU A 55 33.02 -28.07 -1.51
CA GLU A 55 33.38 -29.29 -0.79
C GLU A 55 33.51 -30.46 -1.78
N LEU A 56 32.56 -30.57 -2.69
CA LEU A 56 32.53 -31.54 -3.78
C LEU A 56 33.72 -31.37 -4.74
N ARG A 57 34.08 -30.13 -5.14
CA ARG A 57 35.30 -29.89 -5.92
C ARG A 57 36.56 -30.32 -5.17
N SER A 58 36.60 -30.12 -3.86
CA SER A 58 37.74 -30.53 -3.03
C SER A 58 37.86 -32.05 -2.92
N GLU A 59 36.74 -32.76 -2.78
CA GLU A 59 36.71 -34.23 -2.78
C GLU A 59 37.05 -34.81 -4.15
N GLN A 60 36.61 -34.16 -5.24
CA GLN A 60 36.93 -34.55 -6.61
C GLN A 60 38.42 -34.44 -6.93
N GLN A 61 39.14 -33.50 -6.31
CA GLN A 61 40.61 -33.43 -6.37
C GLN A 61 41.29 -34.61 -5.66
N GLY A 62 40.62 -35.24 -4.69
CA GLY A 62 41.05 -36.48 -4.02
C GLY A 62 40.60 -37.78 -4.71
N GLY A 63 39.70 -37.68 -5.69
CA GLY A 63 39.10 -38.80 -6.41
C GLY A 63 37.79 -39.28 -5.77
N LEU A 64 36.65 -38.99 -6.42
CA LEU A 64 35.33 -39.46 -5.99
C LEU A 64 35.04 -40.88 -6.51
N THR A 65 34.41 -41.70 -5.68
CA THR A 65 33.87 -42.99 -6.13
C THR A 65 32.56 -42.81 -6.93
N LEU A 66 32.17 -43.85 -7.67
CA LEU A 66 30.92 -43.84 -8.43
C LEU A 66 29.70 -43.61 -7.50
N GLU A 67 29.67 -44.27 -6.33
CA GLU A 67 28.61 -44.13 -5.33
C GLU A 67 28.51 -42.70 -4.76
N GLN A 68 29.64 -42.05 -4.48
CA GLN A 68 29.67 -40.67 -4.02
C GLN A 68 29.13 -39.71 -5.10
N THR A 69 29.43 -39.97 -6.37
CA THR A 69 28.95 -39.17 -7.51
C THR A 69 27.44 -39.30 -7.71
N GLU A 70 26.89 -40.50 -7.50
CA GLU A 70 25.45 -40.77 -7.59
C GLU A 70 24.66 -40.15 -6.43
N ALA A 71 25.14 -40.30 -5.19
CA ALA A 71 24.52 -39.70 -4.01
C ALA A 71 24.44 -38.17 -4.14
N LEU A 72 25.53 -37.58 -4.60
CA LEU A 72 25.64 -36.16 -4.87
C LEU A 72 24.69 -35.67 -5.98
N SER A 73 24.59 -36.44 -7.08
CA SER A 73 23.65 -36.13 -8.16
C SER A 73 22.19 -36.18 -7.67
N ALA A 74 21.88 -37.04 -6.71
CA ALA A 74 20.56 -37.10 -6.09
C ALA A 74 20.31 -35.88 -5.19
N ASP A 75 21.31 -35.44 -4.43
CA ASP A 75 21.17 -34.28 -3.55
C ASP A 75 21.06 -32.98 -4.33
N ILE A 76 21.82 -32.79 -5.42
CA ILE A 76 21.64 -31.66 -6.35
C ILE A 76 20.22 -31.62 -6.90
N ARG A 77 19.66 -32.78 -7.30
CA ARG A 77 18.27 -32.85 -7.81
C ARG A 77 17.24 -32.47 -6.74
N LYS A 78 17.40 -32.94 -5.49
CA LYS A 78 16.53 -32.56 -4.39
C LYS A 78 16.59 -31.06 -4.12
N LEU A 79 17.79 -30.49 -4.18
CA LEU A 79 18.01 -29.08 -3.90
C LEU A 79 17.48 -28.18 -5.01
N ALA A 80 17.63 -28.58 -6.27
CA ALA A 80 17.01 -27.92 -7.42
C ALA A 80 15.48 -27.93 -7.33
N ALA A 81 14.88 -29.09 -7.07
CA ALA A 81 13.43 -29.22 -6.92
C ALA A 81 12.87 -28.37 -5.75
N ALA A 82 13.64 -28.25 -4.68
CA ALA A 82 13.26 -27.43 -3.56
C ALA A 82 13.47 -25.92 -3.81
N GLY A 83 14.43 -25.55 -4.66
CA GLY A 83 14.60 -24.18 -5.17
C GLY A 83 13.44 -23.74 -6.06
N GLU A 84 12.94 -24.61 -6.94
CA GLU A 84 11.75 -24.33 -7.76
C GLU A 84 10.52 -24.06 -6.90
N ARG A 85 10.28 -24.89 -5.87
CA ARG A 85 9.17 -24.69 -4.93
C ARG A 85 9.28 -23.35 -4.21
N GLN A 86 10.49 -22.99 -3.79
CA GLN A 86 10.75 -21.74 -3.10
C GLN A 86 10.58 -20.52 -4.01
N ALA A 87 10.94 -20.62 -5.28
CA ALA A 87 10.71 -19.56 -6.27
C ALA A 87 9.21 -19.30 -6.47
N VAL A 88 8.40 -20.38 -6.52
CA VAL A 88 6.93 -20.29 -6.60
C VAL A 88 6.34 -19.68 -5.32
N GLU A 89 6.82 -20.08 -4.14
CA GLU A 89 6.38 -19.48 -2.87
C GLU A 89 6.69 -17.98 -2.79
N LEU A 90 7.87 -17.57 -3.26
CA LEU A 90 8.29 -16.18 -3.27
C LEU A 90 7.48 -15.35 -4.27
N ASP A 91 7.18 -15.90 -5.45
CA ASP A 91 6.30 -15.26 -6.44
C ASP A 91 4.87 -15.08 -5.88
N ASN A 92 4.30 -16.13 -5.28
CA ASN A 92 2.98 -16.08 -4.65
C ASN A 92 2.92 -15.05 -3.51
N ALA A 93 3.93 -15.03 -2.63
CA ALA A 93 4.01 -14.05 -1.56
C ALA A 93 4.13 -12.60 -2.10
N SER A 94 4.90 -12.40 -3.17
CA SER A 94 5.05 -11.08 -3.81
C SER A 94 3.76 -10.59 -4.49
N LYS A 95 2.98 -11.49 -5.08
CA LYS A 95 1.66 -11.19 -5.65
C LYS A 95 0.67 -10.81 -4.55
N ALA A 96 0.59 -11.61 -3.49
CA ALA A 96 -0.27 -11.35 -2.35
C ALA A 96 0.07 -10.00 -1.68
N GLN A 97 1.35 -9.64 -1.61
CA GLN A 97 1.78 -8.32 -1.14
C GLN A 97 1.22 -7.20 -2.04
N ARG A 98 1.39 -7.29 -3.36
CA ARG A 98 0.89 -6.27 -4.30
C ARG A 98 -0.63 -6.12 -4.23
N GLU A 99 -1.37 -7.22 -4.18
CA GLU A 99 -2.84 -7.18 -4.07
C GLU A 99 -3.29 -6.47 -2.78
N ALA A 100 -2.58 -6.70 -1.67
CA ALA A 100 -2.84 -6.01 -0.42
C ALA A 100 -2.47 -4.51 -0.49
N GLU A 101 -1.40 -4.14 -1.20
CA GLU A 101 -0.97 -2.74 -1.39
C GLU A 101 -2.02 -1.96 -2.19
N GLU A 102 -2.55 -2.57 -3.26
CA GLU A 102 -3.63 -2.01 -4.07
C GLU A 102 -4.93 -1.84 -3.26
N ALA A 103 -5.28 -2.84 -2.44
CA ALA A 103 -6.46 -2.77 -1.58
C ALA A 103 -6.35 -1.66 -0.52
N ALA A 104 -5.17 -1.49 0.10
CA ALA A 104 -4.91 -0.40 1.04
C ALA A 104 -4.99 0.97 0.33
N ALA A 105 -4.36 1.11 -0.84
CA ALA A 105 -4.42 2.35 -1.62
C ALA A 105 -5.85 2.75 -2.01
N ALA A 106 -6.69 1.78 -2.39
CA ALA A 106 -8.10 2.04 -2.69
C ALA A 106 -8.88 2.55 -1.46
N LYS A 107 -8.60 1.99 -0.28
CA LYS A 107 -9.22 2.41 0.99
C LYS A 107 -8.77 3.80 1.43
N ASP A 108 -7.52 4.15 1.18
CA ASP A 108 -6.99 5.50 1.42
C ASP A 108 -7.69 6.57 0.57
N ILE A 109 -7.98 6.27 -0.71
CA ILE A 109 -8.73 7.17 -1.60
C ILE A 109 -10.16 7.37 -1.04
N GLU A 110 -10.80 6.29 -0.58
CA GLU A 110 -12.13 6.34 0.03
C GLU A 110 -12.15 7.20 1.31
N ILE A 111 -11.13 7.07 2.17
CA ILE A 111 -10.96 7.90 3.37
C ILE A 111 -10.78 9.37 3.00
N LYS A 112 -9.96 9.68 1.99
CA LYS A 112 -9.76 11.07 1.51
C LYS A 112 -11.08 11.68 1.01
N SER A 113 -11.84 10.92 0.22
CA SER A 113 -13.14 11.34 -0.29
C SER A 113 -14.15 11.62 0.84
N LEU A 114 -14.26 10.72 1.83
CA LEU A 114 -15.17 10.92 2.96
C LEU A 114 -14.75 12.07 3.88
N ARG A 115 -13.44 12.32 4.03
CA ARG A 115 -12.93 13.51 4.73
C ARG A 115 -13.33 14.79 4.02
N GLN A 116 -13.24 14.81 2.69
CA GLN A 116 -13.68 15.95 1.89
C GLN A 116 -15.19 16.18 2.07
N GLN A 117 -16.01 15.14 1.95
CA GLN A 117 -17.47 15.24 2.18
C GLN A 117 -17.82 15.75 3.59
N LEU A 118 -17.08 15.32 4.63
CA LEU A 118 -17.24 15.86 5.98
C LEU A 118 -16.89 17.34 6.06
N ASN A 119 -15.83 17.77 5.37
CA ASN A 119 -15.43 19.17 5.31
C ASN A 119 -16.49 20.01 4.60
N ASP A 120 -16.95 19.58 3.43
CA ASP A 120 -17.99 20.26 2.67
C ASP A 120 -19.28 20.38 3.48
N MET A 121 -19.70 19.31 4.17
CA MET A 121 -20.85 19.38 5.08
C MET A 121 -20.63 20.38 6.23
N ARG A 122 -19.44 20.44 6.81
CA ARG A 122 -19.11 21.42 7.87
C ARG A 122 -19.17 22.86 7.34
N ILE A 123 -18.63 23.11 6.16
CA ILE A 123 -18.67 24.43 5.50
C ILE A 123 -20.12 24.83 5.25
N VAL A 124 -20.93 23.93 4.67
CA VAL A 124 -22.37 24.17 4.43
C VAL A 124 -23.13 24.46 5.72
N ALA A 125 -22.84 23.74 6.81
CA ALA A 125 -23.46 23.99 8.11
C ALA A 125 -23.01 25.30 8.75
N ALA A 126 -21.73 25.67 8.61
CA ALA A 126 -21.20 26.96 9.06
C ALA A 126 -21.71 28.14 8.23
N SER A 127 -22.15 27.88 6.99
CA SER A 127 -22.72 28.85 6.05
C SER A 127 -24.26 28.96 6.13
N GLY A 128 -24.89 28.38 7.16
CA GLY A 128 -26.34 28.48 7.39
C GLY A 128 -26.82 29.92 7.56
N PRO A 129 -28.05 30.22 7.10
CA PRO A 129 -28.37 31.37 6.26
C PRO A 129 -27.86 32.68 6.84
N SER A 130 -27.12 33.46 6.04
CA SER A 130 -27.01 34.89 6.29
C SER A 130 -28.42 35.49 6.21
N ALA A 131 -29.08 35.59 7.35
CA ALA A 131 -30.18 36.52 7.58
C ALA A 131 -29.60 37.93 7.47
N GLY A 132 -29.40 38.38 6.22
CA GLY A 132 -29.08 39.75 5.89
C GLY A 132 -30.38 40.54 5.71
N SER A 133 -31.17 40.68 6.78
CA SER A 133 -32.01 41.88 6.90
C SER A 133 -31.09 43.01 7.36
N ALA A 134 -30.44 43.68 6.41
CA ALA A 134 -29.91 45.01 6.63
C ALA A 134 -30.77 45.98 5.82
N SER A 135 -31.73 46.57 6.51
CA SER A 135 -32.31 47.85 6.12
C SER A 135 -31.20 48.90 5.98
N ALA A 136 -31.08 49.51 4.81
CA ALA A 136 -30.46 50.82 4.68
C ALA A 136 -31.20 51.56 3.55
N GLY A 137 -32.07 52.49 3.96
CA GLY A 137 -32.46 53.57 3.08
C GLY A 137 -31.29 54.53 2.89
N GLY A 138 -31.32 55.25 1.77
CA GLY A 138 -30.64 56.54 1.61
C GLY A 138 -29.26 56.50 0.94
N GLY A 139 -29.15 57.29 -0.14
CA GLY A 139 -27.91 57.70 -0.80
C GLY A 139 -27.68 56.94 -2.10
N GLY A 140 -27.81 57.50 -3.31
CA GLY A 140 -27.57 58.88 -3.74
C GLY A 140 -26.14 58.99 -4.29
N GLY A 141 -26.01 59.16 -5.61
CA GLY A 141 -24.74 59.39 -6.33
C GLY A 141 -24.27 58.13 -7.07
N GLY A 142 -24.24 58.03 -8.40
CA GLY A 142 -24.03 59.08 -9.39
C GLY A 142 -22.57 59.03 -9.86
N GLY A 143 -22.34 58.26 -10.93
CA GLY A 143 -21.36 58.52 -11.99
C GLY A 143 -19.88 58.66 -11.67
N GLY A 144 -19.07 57.85 -12.34
CA GLY A 144 -17.74 58.28 -12.77
C GLY A 144 -16.67 57.19 -12.73
N GLY A 145 -16.13 56.89 -13.92
CA GLY A 145 -14.68 56.79 -14.06
C GLY A 145 -14.15 55.42 -14.42
N ASP A 146 -13.89 55.28 -15.71
CA ASP A 146 -13.06 54.29 -16.37
C ASP A 146 -11.72 54.01 -15.66
N GLY A 147 -11.27 52.75 -15.75
CA GLY A 147 -10.01 52.31 -15.14
C GLY A 147 -9.55 50.95 -15.68
N GLU A 148 -9.41 50.89 -17.00
CA GLU A 148 -8.74 49.82 -17.74
C GLU A 148 -7.30 49.59 -17.22
N SER A 149 -6.90 48.35 -16.89
CA SER A 149 -5.50 47.91 -16.91
C SER A 149 -5.33 46.38 -16.80
N LYS A 150 -5.11 45.79 -17.97
CA LYS A 150 -4.08 44.79 -18.35
C LYS A 150 -3.88 43.48 -17.57
N ALA A 151 -3.98 42.43 -18.39
CA ALA A 151 -3.49 41.08 -18.23
C ALA A 151 -2.00 40.97 -17.86
N VAL A 152 -1.67 39.89 -17.15
CA VAL A 152 -0.31 39.36 -17.01
C VAL A 152 -0.33 37.92 -17.52
N ALA A 153 0.52 37.67 -18.51
CA ALA A 153 1.00 36.35 -18.91
C ALA A 153 2.33 36.08 -18.20
#